data_AF-A0AAJ3F8F2-F1
#
_entry.id   AF-A0AAJ3F8F2-F1
#
_cell.length_a   1.000
_cell.length_b   1.000
_cell.length_c   1.000
_cell.angle_alpha   90.00
_cell.angle_beta   90.00
_cell.angle_gamma   90.00
#
_symmetry.space_group_name_H-M   'P 1'
#
loop_
_entity.id
_entity.type
_entity.pdbx_description
1 polymer ?
#
loop_
_entity_poly.entity_id
_entity_poly.type
_entity_poly.pdbx_seq_one_letter_code
_entity_poly.pdbx_strand_id
1 'polypeptide(L)'
;MCEDKTEQYMEKEMEYLNERINLLRLFKSGNIGFRDVFFHYSFTVMGFIKNTVDNCSHNQTRNTIESRRFRLSEDEIASCNQWLNDYCNEPYALLKDSIDEFSWGLEQIDIPTGFEQYTTALEMTLLPQNQPGKKQMLANRISAMLGSTPTEIQQIHQKVLNFYRFRSESLHEGDGSNITDSELHDLENITREVLKKCLIRSKIEYTSNSNIIWKEIKDMIMNDLILQVNLLKNTGVLPV
;
A
#
# COMPACT_ATOMS: atom_id res chain seq x y z
N MET A 1 28.20 20.12 -6.46
CA MET A 1 28.34 20.46 -5.01
C MET A 1 27.23 21.35 -4.45
N CYS A 2 26.80 22.46 -5.08
CA CYS A 2 25.55 23.16 -4.68
C CYS A 2 24.31 22.59 -5.38
N GLU A 3 24.43 22.17 -6.64
CA GLU A 3 23.38 21.47 -7.39
C GLU A 3 23.04 20.13 -6.70
N ASP A 4 24.02 19.28 -6.40
CA ASP A 4 23.80 18.01 -5.70
C ASP A 4 23.11 18.17 -4.33
N LYS A 5 23.37 19.27 -3.61
CA LYS A 5 22.69 19.55 -2.32
C LYS A 5 21.25 19.99 -2.50
N THR A 6 20.96 20.68 -3.61
CA THR A 6 19.60 21.14 -3.93
C THR A 6 18.76 19.98 -4.44
N GLU A 7 19.34 19.11 -5.27
CA GLU A 7 18.71 17.86 -5.70
C GLU A 7 18.39 16.95 -4.52
N GLN A 8 19.36 16.71 -3.62
CA GLN A 8 19.13 15.94 -2.39
C GLN A 8 18.04 16.54 -1.49
N TYR A 9 17.91 17.87 -1.46
CA TYR A 9 16.86 18.53 -0.70
C TYR A 9 15.49 18.33 -1.36
N MET A 10 15.41 18.50 -2.69
CA MET A 10 14.19 18.26 -3.46
C MET A 10 13.72 16.80 -3.34
N GLU A 11 14.65 15.83 -3.38
CA GLU A 11 14.34 14.42 -3.16
C GLU A 11 13.72 14.18 -1.77
N LYS A 12 14.30 14.76 -0.70
CA LYS A 12 13.75 14.67 0.66
C LYS A 12 12.35 15.27 0.79
N GLU A 13 12.11 16.42 0.17
CA GLU A 13 10.77 17.03 0.17
C GLU A 13 9.77 16.14 -0.57
N MET A 14 10.16 15.54 -1.70
CA MET A 14 9.33 14.58 -2.43
C MET A 14 9.09 13.29 -1.64
N GLU A 15 10.08 12.77 -0.93
CA GLU A 15 9.93 11.62 -0.02
C GLU A 15 8.89 11.92 1.07
N TYR A 16 8.99 13.07 1.72
CA TYR A 16 8.02 13.52 2.72
C TYR A 16 6.61 13.62 2.12
N LEU A 17 6.47 14.26 0.96
CA LEU A 17 5.17 14.40 0.30
C LEU A 17 4.58 13.04 -0.09
N ASN A 18 5.38 12.14 -0.66
CA ASN A 18 4.96 10.78 -1.02
C ASN A 18 4.50 10.00 0.20
N GLU A 19 5.22 10.07 1.32
CA GLU A 19 4.81 9.45 2.58
C GLU A 19 3.43 9.96 3.01
N ARG A 20 3.22 11.28 3.03
CA ARG A 20 1.93 11.87 3.44
C ARG A 20 0.79 11.44 2.53
N ILE A 21 0.98 11.46 1.21
CA ILE A 21 -0.02 10.99 0.26
C ILE A 21 -0.31 9.50 0.42
N ASN A 22 0.72 8.68 0.61
CA ASN A 22 0.56 7.23 0.78
C ASN A 22 -0.19 6.90 2.08
N LEU A 23 0.08 7.62 3.18
CA LEU A 23 -0.68 7.47 4.41
C LEU A 23 -2.14 7.91 4.26
N LEU A 24 -2.42 8.99 3.50
CA LEU A 24 -3.80 9.40 3.16
C LEU A 24 -4.50 8.33 2.33
N ARG A 25 -3.81 7.78 1.32
CA ARG A 25 -4.30 6.65 0.53
C ARG A 25 -4.65 5.52 1.49
N LEU A 26 -3.76 5.08 2.38
CA LEU A 26 -4.07 3.99 3.31
C LEU A 26 -5.22 4.29 4.28
N PHE A 27 -5.39 5.54 4.72
CA PHE A 27 -6.45 5.90 5.67
C PHE A 27 -7.85 5.52 5.14
N LYS A 28 -8.17 5.92 3.91
CA LYS A 28 -9.50 5.75 3.31
C LYS A 28 -9.44 5.66 1.79
N SER A 29 -10.42 4.99 1.20
CA SER A 29 -10.61 4.96 -0.25
C SER A 29 -10.90 6.35 -0.82
N GLY A 30 -10.48 6.54 -2.07
CA GLY A 30 -10.66 7.78 -2.81
C GLY A 30 -9.37 8.21 -3.50
N ASN A 31 -9.55 8.89 -4.62
CA ASN A 31 -8.51 9.40 -5.46
C ASN A 31 -7.85 10.64 -4.83
N ILE A 32 -6.55 10.53 -4.60
CA ILE A 32 -5.65 11.59 -4.14
C ILE A 32 -4.25 11.34 -4.70
N GLY A 33 -3.56 12.40 -5.12
CA GLY A 33 -2.20 12.33 -5.65
C GLY A 33 -1.73 13.69 -6.20
N PHE A 34 -0.48 13.76 -6.63
CA PHE A 34 0.10 14.98 -7.20
C PHE A 34 -0.33 15.21 -8.63
N ARG A 35 -0.62 16.46 -8.98
CA ARG A 35 -0.83 16.88 -10.38
C ARG A 35 0.31 17.78 -10.84
N ASP A 36 0.46 18.91 -10.18
CA ASP A 36 1.53 19.86 -10.44
C ASP A 36 2.32 20.04 -9.13
N VAL A 37 3.63 19.81 -9.16
CA VAL A 37 4.52 20.08 -8.02
C VAL A 37 5.51 21.16 -8.43
N PHE A 38 5.52 22.25 -7.66
CA PHE A 38 6.39 23.39 -7.89
C PHE A 38 7.44 23.43 -6.79
N PHE A 39 8.70 23.60 -7.19
CA PHE A 39 9.82 23.77 -6.29
C PHE A 39 10.53 25.08 -6.63
N HIS A 40 10.61 25.96 -5.65
CA HIS A 40 11.31 27.24 -5.76
C HIS A 40 12.29 27.33 -4.60
N TYR A 41 13.58 27.40 -4.89
CA TYR A 41 14.63 27.47 -3.88
C TYR A 41 15.65 28.55 -4.21
N SER A 42 15.83 29.48 -3.27
CA SER A 42 16.79 30.58 -3.40
C SER A 42 17.92 30.43 -2.40
N PHE A 43 19.17 30.50 -2.86
CA PHE A 43 20.37 30.34 -2.03
C PHE A 43 21.48 31.31 -2.42
N THR A 44 22.44 31.50 -1.52
CA THR A 44 23.59 32.39 -1.75
C THR A 44 24.89 31.58 -1.76
N VAL A 45 25.65 31.65 -2.85
CA VAL A 45 26.96 31.02 -3.01
C VAL A 45 28.05 32.03 -2.67
N MET A 46 29.05 31.60 -1.91
CA MET A 46 30.18 32.43 -1.44
C MET A 46 29.78 33.69 -0.63
N GLY A 47 28.53 33.77 -0.15
CA GLY A 47 28.04 34.88 0.68
C GLY A 47 27.58 36.13 -0.09
N PHE A 48 27.69 36.15 -1.43
CA PHE A 48 27.28 37.30 -2.24
C PHE A 48 26.60 36.95 -3.57
N ILE A 49 26.69 35.71 -4.08
CA ILE A 49 26.07 35.32 -5.35
C ILE A 49 24.70 34.69 -5.07
N LYS A 50 23.62 35.42 -5.36
CA LYS A 50 22.26 34.88 -5.25
C LYS A 50 21.95 33.98 -6.45
N ASN A 51 21.44 32.78 -6.19
CA ASN A 51 20.96 31.83 -7.17
C ASN A 51 19.54 31.39 -6.81
N THR A 52 18.78 31.02 -7.83
CA THR A 52 17.43 30.48 -7.69
C THR A 52 17.31 29.24 -8.57
N VAL A 53 16.69 28.20 -8.04
CA VAL A 53 16.31 26.99 -8.77
C VAL A 53 14.79 26.93 -8.77
N ASP A 54 14.23 26.88 -9.97
CA ASP A 54 12.81 26.67 -10.22
C ASP A 54 12.65 25.31 -10.92
N ASN A 55 11.83 24.43 -10.36
CA ASN A 55 11.45 23.17 -10.98
C ASN A 55 9.92 23.00 -10.93
N CYS A 56 9.37 22.45 -12.00
CA CYS A 56 7.96 22.12 -12.11
C CYS A 56 7.84 20.69 -12.64
N SER A 57 7.20 19.81 -11.87
CA SER A 57 6.84 18.47 -12.34
C SER A 57 5.34 18.39 -12.58
N HIS A 58 4.99 17.75 -13.69
CA HIS A 58 3.61 17.51 -14.08
C HIS A 58 3.35 16.00 -14.11
N ASN A 59 2.37 15.56 -13.34
CA ASN A 59 1.99 14.17 -13.16
C ASN A 59 0.61 13.94 -13.79
N GLN A 60 0.54 13.06 -14.78
CA GLN A 60 -0.70 12.59 -15.38
C GLN A 60 -0.82 11.08 -15.16
N THR A 61 -1.39 10.69 -14.02
CA THR A 61 -1.70 9.30 -13.71
C THR A 61 -3.21 9.12 -13.57
N ARG A 62 -3.67 7.97 -13.08
CA ARG A 62 -5.09 7.71 -12.78
C ARG A 62 -5.72 8.82 -11.92
N ASN A 63 -4.91 9.52 -11.14
CA ASN A 63 -5.38 10.62 -10.32
C ASN A 63 -6.01 11.79 -11.09
N THR A 64 -5.74 11.92 -12.39
CA THR A 64 -6.30 12.96 -13.25
C THR A 64 -7.63 12.58 -13.90
N ILE A 65 -7.99 11.29 -13.91
CA ILE A 65 -9.19 10.76 -14.59
C ILE A 65 -10.21 10.12 -13.63
N GLU A 66 -9.77 9.62 -12.48
CA GLU A 66 -10.65 8.95 -11.51
C GLU A 66 -11.55 9.97 -10.78
N SER A 67 -12.86 9.72 -10.84
CA SER A 67 -13.90 10.62 -10.34
C SER A 67 -14.18 10.46 -8.84
N ARG A 68 -13.85 9.31 -8.25
CA ARG A 68 -14.03 9.01 -6.82
C ARG A 68 -13.07 9.80 -5.95
N ARG A 69 -13.29 11.10 -5.79
CA ARG A 69 -12.40 12.00 -5.02
C ARG A 69 -12.26 11.53 -3.57
N PHE A 70 -11.04 11.61 -3.03
CA PHE A 70 -10.81 11.50 -1.59
C PHE A 70 -11.56 12.62 -0.86
N ARG A 71 -12.35 12.24 0.15
CA ARG A 71 -13.16 13.16 0.95
C ARG A 71 -13.16 12.71 2.40
N LEU A 72 -12.90 13.67 3.28
CA LEU A 72 -13.07 13.52 4.72
C LEU A 72 -14.35 14.22 5.14
N SER A 73 -15.16 13.57 5.98
CA SER A 73 -16.16 14.28 6.79
C SER A 73 -15.47 15.06 7.92
N GLU A 74 -16.19 15.98 8.55
CA GLU A 74 -15.67 16.71 9.72
C GLU A 74 -15.23 15.77 10.85
N ASP A 75 -16.01 14.70 11.10
CA ASP A 75 -15.70 13.69 12.11
C ASP A 75 -14.44 12.86 11.78
N GLU A 76 -14.08 12.74 10.51
CA GLU A 76 -12.89 11.99 10.06
C GLU A 76 -11.60 12.81 10.14
N ILE A 77 -11.66 14.14 10.27
CA ILE A 77 -10.46 14.99 10.27
C ILE A 77 -9.55 14.65 11.45
N ALA A 78 -10.12 14.48 12.65
CA ALA A 78 -9.34 14.19 13.85
C ALA A 78 -8.64 12.83 13.76
N SER A 79 -9.35 11.80 13.31
CA SER A 79 -8.78 10.45 13.15
C SER A 79 -7.78 10.37 12.00
N CYS A 80 -7.99 11.13 10.92
CA CYS A 80 -7.03 11.24 9.82
C CYS A 80 -5.73 11.92 10.27
N ASN A 81 -5.81 13.04 11.00
CA ASN A 81 -4.62 13.70 11.55
C ASN A 81 -3.87 12.79 12.52
N GLN A 82 -4.60 12.07 13.38
CA GLN A 82 -4.00 11.10 14.29
C GLN A 82 -3.28 9.98 13.51
N TRP A 83 -3.92 9.43 12.48
CA TRP A 83 -3.34 8.43 11.57
C TRP A 83 -2.04 8.93 10.92
N LEU A 84 -2.04 10.14 10.37
CA LEU A 84 -0.84 10.74 9.75
C LEU A 84 0.30 10.92 10.75
N ASN A 85 0.01 11.25 12.01
CA ASN A 85 1.04 11.42 13.04
C ASN A 85 1.55 10.08 13.59
N ASP A 86 0.66 9.10 13.70
CA ASP A 86 0.97 7.81 14.32
C ASP A 86 1.81 6.89 13.44
N TYR A 87 1.69 7.03 12.13
CA TYR A 87 2.28 6.09 11.18
C TYR A 87 3.29 6.73 10.22
N CYS A 88 3.67 7.99 10.42
CA CYS A 88 4.74 8.65 9.66
C CYS A 88 6.15 8.24 10.14
N ASN A 89 7.17 8.51 9.33
CA ASN A 89 8.57 8.14 9.58
C ASN A 89 8.77 6.61 9.67
N GLU A 90 9.28 6.10 10.79
CA GLU A 90 9.75 4.72 10.93
C GLU A 90 8.68 3.65 10.74
N PRO A 91 7.46 3.75 11.30
CA PRO A 91 6.38 2.82 10.97
C PRO A 91 6.11 2.71 9.47
N TYR A 92 6.10 3.84 8.76
CA TYR A 92 5.95 3.88 7.30
C TYR A 92 7.16 3.27 6.60
N ALA A 93 8.38 3.67 6.99
CA ALA A 93 9.63 3.18 6.40
C ALA A 93 9.74 1.64 6.47
N LEU A 94 9.29 1.03 7.56
CA LEU A 94 9.26 -0.42 7.74
C LEU A 94 8.35 -1.16 6.74
N LEU A 95 7.32 -0.51 6.19
CA LEU A 95 6.41 -1.14 5.22
C LEU A 95 6.49 -0.50 3.83
N LYS A 96 7.45 0.41 3.63
CA LYS A 96 7.52 1.31 2.47
C LYS A 96 7.40 0.59 1.14
N ASP A 97 8.18 -0.48 0.92
CA ASP A 97 8.18 -1.21 -0.35
C ASP A 97 6.79 -1.76 -0.72
N SER A 98 6.03 -2.24 0.26
CA SER A 98 4.68 -2.78 0.01
C SER A 98 3.65 -1.65 -0.19
N ILE A 99 3.85 -0.51 0.46
CA ILE A 99 3.02 0.67 0.30
C ILE A 99 3.27 1.34 -1.04
N ASP A 100 4.53 1.42 -1.48
CA ASP A 100 4.91 1.99 -2.77
C ASP A 100 4.36 1.16 -3.92
N GLU A 101 4.40 -0.17 -3.84
CA GLU A 101 3.78 -1.06 -4.82
C GLU A 101 2.26 -0.83 -4.92
N PHE A 102 1.60 -0.71 -3.76
CA PHE A 102 0.17 -0.38 -3.72
C PHE A 102 -0.14 1.02 -4.29
N SER A 103 0.70 1.99 -3.96
CA SER A 103 0.63 3.37 -4.43
C SER A 103 0.79 3.44 -5.95
N TRP A 104 1.73 2.68 -6.50
CA TRP A 104 1.92 2.52 -7.94
C TRP A 104 0.68 1.94 -8.61
N GLY A 105 0.03 0.94 -8.00
CA GLY A 105 -1.25 0.41 -8.46
C GLY A 105 -2.39 1.46 -8.51
N LEU A 106 -2.43 2.39 -7.54
CA LEU A 106 -3.42 3.49 -7.53
C LEU A 106 -3.18 4.51 -8.65
N GLU A 107 -1.98 4.55 -9.22
CA GLU A 107 -1.60 5.46 -10.29
C GLU A 107 -1.85 4.89 -11.70
N GLN A 108 -2.08 3.58 -11.81
CA GLN A 108 -2.31 2.93 -13.10
C GLN A 108 -3.65 3.31 -13.71
N ILE A 109 -3.62 3.80 -14.95
CA ILE A 109 -4.81 4.06 -15.76
C ILE A 109 -5.40 2.73 -16.28
N ASP A 110 -4.53 1.78 -16.61
CA ASP A 110 -4.92 0.46 -17.05
C ASP A 110 -5.36 -0.42 -15.86
N ILE A 111 -6.61 -0.89 -15.92
CA ILE A 111 -7.26 -1.66 -14.85
C ILE A 111 -6.49 -2.96 -14.55
N PRO A 112 -6.15 -3.82 -15.54
CA PRO A 112 -5.34 -5.01 -15.30
C PRO A 112 -4.00 -4.72 -14.63
N THR A 113 -3.29 -3.67 -15.06
CA THR A 113 -2.00 -3.31 -14.47
C THR A 113 -2.16 -2.92 -13.00
N GLY A 114 -3.15 -2.08 -12.66
CA GLY A 114 -3.45 -1.74 -11.27
C GLY A 114 -3.81 -2.96 -10.42
N PHE A 115 -4.59 -3.88 -10.99
CA PHE A 115 -4.98 -5.14 -10.34
C PHE A 115 -3.77 -6.04 -10.06
N GLU A 116 -2.81 -6.10 -11.00
CA GLU A 116 -1.55 -6.78 -10.81
C GLU A 116 -0.77 -6.18 -9.64
N GLN A 117 -0.57 -4.86 -9.60
CA GLN A 117 0.22 -4.21 -8.55
C GLN A 117 -0.40 -4.44 -7.17
N TYR A 118 -1.74 -4.40 -7.03
CA TYR A 118 -2.39 -4.71 -5.77
C TYR A 118 -2.16 -6.16 -5.31
N THR A 119 -2.12 -7.10 -6.25
CA THR A 119 -1.79 -8.50 -5.94
C THR A 119 -0.31 -8.63 -5.56
N THR A 120 0.59 -7.96 -6.27
CA THR A 120 2.02 -7.94 -5.95
C THR A 120 2.29 -7.38 -4.56
N ALA A 121 1.65 -6.26 -4.18
CA ALA A 121 1.76 -5.69 -2.84
C ALA A 121 1.32 -6.69 -1.76
N LEU A 122 0.22 -7.42 -1.98
CA LEU A 122 -0.26 -8.48 -1.09
C LEU A 122 0.73 -9.65 -0.99
N GLU A 123 1.32 -10.09 -2.11
CA GLU A 123 2.35 -11.14 -2.11
C GLU A 123 3.61 -10.70 -1.35
N MET A 124 4.11 -9.49 -1.62
CA MET A 124 5.26 -8.90 -0.93
C MET A 124 5.03 -8.80 0.57
N THR A 125 3.79 -8.52 0.99
CA THR A 125 3.44 -8.37 2.40
C THR A 125 3.25 -9.71 3.09
N LEU A 126 2.52 -10.64 2.47
CA LEU A 126 1.96 -11.82 3.15
C LEU A 126 2.53 -13.16 2.67
N LEU A 127 3.51 -13.21 1.78
CA LEU A 127 4.13 -14.47 1.36
C LEU A 127 5.65 -14.50 1.59
N PRO A 128 6.23 -15.69 1.85
CA PRO A 128 7.68 -15.87 1.80
C PRO A 128 8.13 -15.85 0.33
N GLN A 129 9.40 -15.51 0.08
CA GLN A 129 9.95 -15.64 -1.26
C GLN A 129 10.00 -17.12 -1.69
N ASN A 130 9.69 -17.38 -2.97
CA ASN A 130 9.89 -18.67 -3.64
C ASN A 130 9.16 -19.89 -3.02
N GLN A 131 7.91 -19.72 -2.58
CA GLN A 131 7.09 -20.84 -2.09
C GLN A 131 6.05 -21.31 -3.13
N PRO A 132 5.84 -22.62 -3.31
CA PRO A 132 4.71 -23.14 -4.07
C PRO A 132 3.39 -22.90 -3.33
N GLY A 133 2.26 -22.97 -4.06
CA GLY A 133 0.93 -22.82 -3.45
C GLY A 133 0.56 -21.39 -3.04
N LYS A 134 1.23 -20.37 -3.59
CA LYS A 134 1.01 -18.94 -3.31
C LYS A 134 -0.46 -18.54 -3.26
N LYS A 135 -1.24 -18.96 -4.26
CA LYS A 135 -2.68 -18.65 -4.37
C LYS A 135 -3.46 -19.04 -3.11
N GLN A 136 -3.35 -20.29 -2.68
CA GLN A 136 -4.07 -20.80 -1.52
C GLN A 136 -3.56 -20.17 -0.23
N MET A 137 -2.23 -20.01 -0.12
CA MET A 137 -1.59 -19.41 1.04
C MET A 137 -2.03 -17.97 1.24
N LEU A 138 -2.07 -17.18 0.16
CA LEU A 138 -2.49 -15.78 0.19
C LEU A 138 -3.97 -15.65 0.56
N ALA A 139 -4.85 -16.45 -0.06
CA ALA A 139 -6.28 -16.46 0.26
C ALA A 139 -6.54 -16.83 1.74
N ASN A 140 -5.86 -17.85 2.26
CA ASN A 140 -5.97 -18.24 3.67
C ASN A 140 -5.52 -17.11 4.60
N ARG A 141 -4.39 -16.47 4.31
CA ARG A 141 -3.81 -15.41 5.16
C ARG A 141 -4.65 -14.13 5.17
N ILE A 142 -5.10 -13.68 4.00
CA ILE A 142 -5.94 -12.48 3.89
C ILE A 142 -7.28 -12.70 4.59
N SER A 143 -7.93 -13.84 4.35
CA SER A 143 -9.22 -14.14 4.98
C SER A 143 -9.11 -14.27 6.51
N ALA A 144 -8.05 -14.90 7.02
CA ALA A 144 -7.79 -14.96 8.46
C ALA A 144 -7.51 -13.57 9.07
N MET A 145 -6.78 -12.72 8.35
CA MET A 145 -6.43 -11.37 8.83
C MET A 145 -7.62 -10.40 8.86
N LEU A 146 -8.51 -10.48 7.87
CA LEU A 146 -9.57 -9.50 7.64
C LEU A 146 -10.95 -9.95 8.12
N GLY A 147 -11.28 -11.25 8.03
CA GLY A 147 -12.61 -11.74 8.36
C GLY A 147 -12.85 -11.79 9.87
N SER A 148 -14.04 -11.36 10.30
CA SER A 148 -14.42 -11.36 11.72
C SER A 148 -15.37 -12.51 12.08
N THR A 149 -16.08 -13.05 11.09
CA THR A 149 -16.98 -14.21 11.25
C THR A 149 -16.61 -15.36 10.30
N PRO A 150 -17.00 -16.62 10.60
CA PRO A 150 -16.75 -17.74 9.69
C PRO A 150 -17.23 -17.51 8.26
N THR A 151 -18.41 -16.89 8.10
CA THR A 151 -18.98 -16.58 6.78
C THR A 151 -18.17 -15.53 6.04
N GLU A 152 -17.78 -14.44 6.71
CA GLU A 152 -16.92 -13.42 6.10
C GLU A 152 -15.56 -13.98 5.70
N ILE A 153 -14.95 -14.82 6.55
CA ILE A 153 -13.67 -15.49 6.27
C ILE A 153 -13.80 -16.31 4.97
N GLN A 154 -14.85 -17.12 4.84
CA GLN A 154 -15.08 -17.92 3.63
C GLN A 154 -15.33 -17.05 2.38
N GLN A 155 -16.08 -15.95 2.51
CA GLN A 155 -16.34 -15.03 1.40
C GLN A 155 -15.07 -14.34 0.93
N ILE A 156 -14.27 -13.80 1.85
CA ILE A 156 -12.98 -13.16 1.53
C ILE A 156 -12.04 -14.18 0.90
N HIS A 157 -11.97 -15.39 1.47
CA HIS A 157 -11.15 -16.47 0.96
C HIS A 157 -11.46 -16.78 -0.51
N GLN A 158 -12.73 -17.03 -0.83
CA GLN A 158 -13.15 -17.33 -2.19
C GLN A 158 -12.91 -16.14 -3.14
N LYS A 159 -13.13 -14.91 -2.66
CA LYS A 159 -12.90 -13.69 -3.43
C LYS A 159 -11.43 -13.53 -3.82
N VAL A 160 -10.52 -13.74 -2.88
CA VAL A 160 -9.06 -13.70 -3.15
C VAL A 160 -8.63 -14.81 -4.10
N LEU A 161 -9.20 -16.02 -4.00
CA LEU A 161 -8.93 -17.09 -4.97
C LEU A 161 -9.36 -16.69 -6.39
N ASN A 162 -10.49 -16.01 -6.54
CA ASN A 162 -10.96 -15.50 -7.82
C ASN A 162 -10.04 -14.40 -8.35
N PHE A 163 -9.64 -13.44 -7.51
CA PHE A 163 -8.71 -12.38 -7.89
C PHE A 163 -7.37 -12.93 -8.40
N TYR A 164 -6.80 -13.90 -7.70
CA TYR A 164 -5.56 -14.53 -8.17
C TYR A 164 -5.74 -15.23 -9.53
N ARG A 165 -6.91 -15.85 -9.76
CA ARG A 165 -7.25 -16.44 -11.06
C ARG A 165 -7.34 -15.36 -12.13
N PHE A 166 -8.10 -14.28 -11.90
CA PHE A 166 -8.28 -13.20 -12.86
C PHE A 166 -6.96 -12.55 -13.27
N ARG A 167 -6.06 -12.31 -12.30
CA ARG A 167 -4.70 -11.85 -12.59
C ARG A 167 -3.94 -12.84 -13.48
N SER A 168 -4.01 -14.13 -13.16
CA SER A 168 -3.32 -15.18 -13.93
C SER A 168 -3.83 -15.26 -15.38
N GLU A 169 -5.15 -15.22 -15.57
CA GLU A 169 -5.80 -15.21 -16.89
C GLU A 169 -5.37 -13.97 -17.68
N SER A 170 -5.40 -12.78 -17.07
CA SER A 170 -4.98 -11.54 -17.71
C SER A 170 -3.50 -11.54 -18.11
N LEU A 171 -2.60 -12.07 -17.27
CA LEU A 171 -1.16 -12.06 -17.53
C LEU A 171 -0.70 -13.11 -18.53
N HIS A 172 -1.26 -14.31 -18.47
CA HIS A 172 -0.78 -15.45 -19.26
C HIS A 172 -1.62 -15.71 -20.50
N GLU A 173 -2.91 -15.40 -20.45
CA GLU A 173 -3.86 -15.67 -21.53
C GLU A 173 -4.30 -14.38 -22.23
N GLY A 174 -3.94 -13.21 -21.67
CA GLY A 174 -4.36 -11.89 -22.18
C GLY A 174 -5.83 -11.60 -21.93
N ASP A 175 -6.51 -12.41 -21.11
CA ASP A 175 -7.94 -12.27 -20.82
C ASP A 175 -8.17 -11.45 -19.54
N GLY A 176 -8.38 -10.15 -19.71
CA GLY A 176 -8.75 -9.23 -18.64
C GLY A 176 -10.26 -9.09 -18.42
N SER A 177 -11.11 -9.87 -19.10
CA SER A 177 -12.56 -9.65 -19.11
C SER A 177 -13.23 -9.80 -17.74
N ASN A 178 -12.61 -10.57 -16.84
CA ASN A 178 -13.07 -10.77 -15.47
C ASN A 178 -12.63 -9.63 -14.51
N ILE A 179 -11.74 -8.73 -14.92
CA ILE A 179 -11.25 -7.63 -14.10
C ILE A 179 -12.07 -6.37 -14.43
N THR A 180 -13.18 -6.18 -13.74
CA THR A 180 -13.98 -4.95 -13.85
C THR A 180 -13.50 -3.89 -12.85
N ASP A 181 -14.04 -2.67 -12.96
CA ASP A 181 -13.83 -1.62 -11.95
C ASP A 181 -14.23 -2.07 -10.54
N SER A 182 -15.28 -2.87 -10.40
CA SER A 182 -15.73 -3.36 -9.09
C SER A 182 -14.69 -4.28 -8.47
N GLU A 183 -14.20 -5.26 -9.23
CA GLU A 183 -13.17 -6.21 -8.82
C GLU A 183 -11.87 -5.49 -8.49
N LEU A 184 -11.49 -4.49 -9.29
CA LEU A 184 -10.35 -3.63 -9.02
C LEU A 184 -10.51 -2.90 -7.69
N HIS A 185 -11.65 -2.24 -7.45
CA HIS A 185 -11.88 -1.47 -6.21
C HIS A 185 -12.00 -2.37 -4.98
N ASP A 186 -12.55 -3.56 -5.15
CA ASP A 186 -12.60 -4.56 -4.10
C ASP A 186 -11.20 -5.04 -3.71
N LEU A 187 -10.35 -5.37 -4.69
CA LEU A 187 -8.96 -5.73 -4.44
C LEU A 187 -8.18 -4.56 -3.85
N GLU A 188 -8.37 -3.34 -4.37
CA GLU A 188 -7.81 -2.09 -3.84
C GLU A 188 -8.10 -1.95 -2.34
N ASN A 189 -9.35 -2.20 -1.92
CA ASN A 189 -9.76 -2.10 -0.53
C ASN A 189 -9.20 -3.24 0.34
N ILE A 190 -9.15 -4.47 -0.18
CA ILE A 190 -8.51 -5.60 0.53
C ILE A 190 -7.03 -5.29 0.78
N THR A 191 -6.30 -4.84 -0.25
CA THR A 191 -4.88 -4.49 -0.12
C THR A 191 -4.69 -3.35 0.87
N ARG A 192 -5.53 -2.32 0.81
CA ARG A 192 -5.52 -1.20 1.77
C ARG A 192 -5.66 -1.69 3.21
N GLU A 193 -6.66 -2.52 3.51
CA GLU A 193 -6.92 -2.98 4.88
C GLU A 193 -5.84 -3.95 5.41
N VAL A 194 -5.25 -4.78 4.54
CA VAL A 194 -4.08 -5.58 4.88
C VAL A 194 -2.90 -4.69 5.26
N LEU A 195 -2.55 -3.71 4.40
CA LEU A 195 -1.45 -2.81 4.64
C LEU A 195 -1.65 -1.97 5.92
N LYS A 196 -2.88 -1.52 6.20
CA LYS A 196 -3.21 -0.83 7.46
C LYS A 196 -2.91 -1.69 8.68
N LYS A 197 -3.33 -2.97 8.69
CA LYS A 197 -3.04 -3.90 9.79
C LYS A 197 -1.54 -4.16 9.95
N CYS A 198 -0.82 -4.31 8.85
CA CYS A 198 0.64 -4.44 8.88
C CYS A 198 1.32 -3.17 9.41
N LEU A 199 0.87 -1.98 9.01
CA LEU A 199 1.40 -0.70 9.48
C LEU A 199 1.15 -0.48 10.97
N ILE A 200 -0.04 -0.86 11.46
CA ILE A 200 -0.37 -0.91 12.89
C ILE A 200 0.60 -1.82 13.63
N ARG A 201 0.85 -3.03 13.11
CA ARG A 201 1.81 -3.96 13.69
C ARG A 201 3.23 -3.37 13.70
N SER A 202 3.67 -2.75 12.61
CA SER A 202 4.98 -2.10 12.53
C SER A 202 5.17 -1.04 13.60
N LYS A 203 4.16 -0.19 13.85
CA LYS A 203 4.20 0.81 14.94
C LYS A 203 4.36 0.16 16.32
N ILE A 204 3.56 -0.87 16.62
CA ILE A 204 3.59 -1.57 17.92
C ILE A 204 4.97 -2.18 18.17
N GLU A 205 5.52 -2.87 17.18
CA GLU A 205 6.81 -3.54 17.32
C GLU A 205 7.96 -2.55 17.36
N TYR A 206 7.94 -1.50 16.55
CA TYR A 206 8.95 -0.44 16.59
C TYR A 206 8.97 0.30 17.94
N THR A 207 7.80 0.55 18.52
CA THR A 207 7.68 1.16 19.86
C THR A 207 8.32 0.27 20.95
N SER A 208 8.30 -1.05 20.74
CA SER A 208 8.89 -2.03 21.68
C SER A 208 10.38 -2.24 21.43
N ASN A 209 10.82 -2.17 20.18
CA ASN A 209 12.20 -2.31 19.75
C ASN A 209 12.48 -1.40 18.54
N SER A 210 13.14 -0.26 18.77
CA SER A 210 13.43 0.72 17.72
C SER A 210 14.45 0.26 16.67
N ASN A 211 15.08 -0.91 16.86
CA ASN A 211 16.01 -1.51 15.90
C ASN A 211 15.37 -2.63 15.07
N ILE A 212 14.08 -2.91 15.26
CA ILE A 212 13.39 -3.97 14.52
C ILE A 212 13.36 -3.63 13.03
N ILE A 213 13.55 -4.65 12.18
CA ILE A 213 13.43 -4.49 10.73
C ILE A 213 12.15 -5.14 10.19
N TRP A 214 11.72 -4.71 9.00
CA TRP A 214 10.51 -5.23 8.35
C TRP A 214 10.46 -6.76 8.30
N LYS A 215 11.60 -7.39 7.97
CA LYS A 215 11.68 -8.85 7.86
C LYS A 215 11.24 -9.55 9.15
N GLU A 216 11.67 -9.05 10.30
CA GLU A 216 11.32 -9.63 11.61
C GLU A 216 9.83 -9.45 11.91
N ILE A 217 9.29 -8.25 11.65
CA ILE A 217 7.84 -7.97 11.81
C ILE A 217 7.03 -8.89 10.89
N LYS A 218 7.43 -9.02 9.63
CA LYS A 218 6.79 -9.89 8.66
C LYS A 218 6.80 -11.33 9.14
N ASP A 219 7.92 -11.84 9.64
CA ASP A 219 8.02 -13.20 10.18
C ASP A 219 7.06 -13.40 11.37
N MET A 220 6.95 -12.42 12.27
CA MET A 220 5.96 -12.45 13.36
C MET A 220 4.52 -12.53 12.84
N ILE A 221 4.13 -11.65 11.91
CA ILE A 221 2.81 -11.67 11.28
C ILE A 221 2.55 -13.02 10.61
N MET A 222 3.55 -13.59 9.92
CA MET A 222 3.41 -14.87 9.24
C MET A 222 3.19 -16.02 10.21
N ASN A 223 3.91 -16.03 11.33
CA ASN A 223 3.76 -17.06 12.36
C ASN A 223 2.37 -17.00 13.00
N ASP A 224 1.88 -15.80 13.34
CA ASP A 224 0.54 -15.61 13.89
C ASP A 224 -0.54 -16.09 12.91
N LEU A 225 -0.41 -15.74 11.64
CA LEU A 225 -1.34 -16.19 10.59
C LEU A 225 -1.29 -17.70 10.35
N ILE A 226 -0.12 -18.34 10.45
CA ILE A 226 -0.01 -19.81 10.34
C ILE A 226 -0.83 -20.48 11.44
N LEU A 227 -0.71 -20.01 12.68
CA LEU A 227 -1.48 -20.52 13.81
C LEU A 227 -2.98 -20.30 13.60
N GLN A 228 -3.38 -19.10 13.19
CA GLN A 228 -4.78 -18.76 12.95
C GLN A 228 -5.40 -19.56 11.80
N VAL A 229 -4.69 -19.72 10.69
CA VAL A 229 -5.14 -20.51 9.54
C VAL A 229 -5.29 -21.98 9.92
N ASN A 230 -4.35 -22.55 10.68
CA ASN A 230 -4.46 -23.94 11.15
C ASN A 230 -5.67 -24.14 12.05
N LEU A 231 -5.95 -23.19 12.95
CA LEU A 231 -7.15 -23.20 13.77
C LEU A 231 -8.41 -23.18 12.89
N LEU A 232 -8.49 -22.26 11.94
CA LEU A 232 -9.65 -22.12 11.04
C LEU A 232 -9.89 -23.37 10.18
N LYS A 233 -8.83 -24.06 9.75
CA LYS A 233 -8.92 -25.35 9.07
C LYS A 233 -9.46 -26.45 9.98
N ASN A 234 -8.93 -26.54 11.20
CA ASN A 234 -9.36 -27.54 12.19
C ASN A 234 -10.83 -27.36 12.59
N THR A 235 -11.34 -26.12 12.58
CA THR A 235 -12.75 -25.81 12.85
C THR A 235 -13.64 -25.89 11.60
N GLY A 236 -13.11 -26.29 10.44
CA GLY A 236 -13.87 -26.43 9.19
C GLY A 236 -14.30 -25.12 8.55
N VAL A 237 -13.74 -23.98 8.98
CA VAL A 237 -14.04 -22.67 8.39
C VAL A 237 -13.30 -22.50 7.07
N LEU A 238 -12.01 -22.86 7.04
CA LEU A 238 -11.19 -22.87 5.83
C LEU A 238 -10.98 -24.30 5.33
N PRO A 239 -10.79 -24.50 4.01
CA PRO A 239 -10.47 -25.81 3.45
C PRO A 239 -9.09 -26.29 3.90
N VAL A 240 -8.96 -27.60 4.13
CA VAL A 240 -7.71 -28.28 4.53
C VAL A 240 -6.66 -28.21 3.43
#